data_AF-A0A1J3GBZ8-F1
#
_entry.id   AF-A0A1J3GBZ8-F1
#
_cell.length_a   1.000
_cell.length_b   1.000
_cell.length_c   1.000
_cell.angle_alpha   90.00
_cell.angle_beta   90.00
_cell.angle_gamma   90.00
#
_symmetry.space_group_name_H-M   'P 1'
#
loop_
_entity.id
_entity.type
_entity.pdbx_description
1 polymer ?
#
loop_
_entity_poly.entity_id
_entity_poly.type
_entity_poly.pdbx_seq_one_letter_code
_entity_poly.pdbx_strand_id
1 'polypeptide(L)'
;HYKNSPNDLQLLADAPAHHLFVLLGPVDESQNKLPDILCVVQICLEGQISKNSALQSLRDGHSPYGDQIPWKFCEQFRDIEFPNLSGARIVRIAVHPNAMKMGYGSAAVELLTRYFEGQISPISEADDKVDVEHSPIRVTEAAEKVSMLEEQVKPRTNLPPLLVPLQERQPERLHYIGVSFGLTLDLFRFWRKHNFAPFYVSQVPSAVTGEHTCMLLKPLKNDELEVSGSDELGFFAPFYKDFRMRFSKLLSDKFKKMDYKLAMSVLNPKINFKEAGSSGNSSDGFLKTLDGILSPFDMERLKAYTNNLIDFNLVYDICKTLAHQYFQEKLPVSLSYVQASILLCLGLQELEFSSIERQMQLERGQIHSLLLKVTQELYRYLNGIAAGEIEPSLPLLKERVLEPHSVSVDEDLREGAKQVEKQMRKEKKKGSIDSELQQYVIGDKEAEALQNSKMSSSGIVSVKSTKLENQNGFDKSTKKRSNDKHSSSSKSKSSKKRRA
;
A
#
# COMPACT_ATOMS: atom_id res chain seq x y z
N HIS A 1 5.95 -3.50 -37.79
CA HIS A 1 6.20 -2.04 -37.69
C HIS A 1 5.09 -1.30 -38.39
N TYR A 2 4.58 -0.20 -37.81
CA TYR A 2 3.43 0.51 -38.34
C TYR A 2 3.78 1.48 -39.48
N LYS A 3 5.01 2.01 -39.50
CA LYS A 3 5.53 2.86 -40.57
C LYS A 3 7.05 2.78 -40.59
N ASN A 4 7.61 2.49 -41.76
CA ASN A 4 9.05 2.52 -42.00
C ASN A 4 9.36 3.68 -42.94
N SER A 5 10.54 4.28 -42.80
CA SER A 5 11.07 5.28 -43.73
C SER A 5 12.32 4.70 -44.41
N PRO A 6 12.56 4.95 -45.71
CA PRO A 6 13.82 4.58 -46.35
C PRO A 6 15.05 5.14 -45.63
N ASN A 7 14.91 6.32 -45.02
CA ASN A 7 15.97 6.97 -44.23
C ASN A 7 16.38 6.15 -42.99
N ASP A 8 15.58 5.16 -42.56
CA ASP A 8 15.93 4.29 -41.45
C ASP A 8 17.18 3.44 -41.76
N LEU A 9 17.38 3.06 -43.03
CA LEU A 9 18.60 2.34 -43.45
C LEU A 9 19.82 3.25 -43.43
N GLN A 10 19.64 4.52 -43.80
CA GLN A 10 20.70 5.50 -43.68
C GLN A 10 21.07 5.73 -42.21
N LEU A 11 20.08 5.89 -41.33
CA LEU A 11 20.31 6.03 -39.89
C LEU A 11 21.05 4.83 -39.30
N LEU A 12 20.70 3.62 -39.72
CA LEU A 12 21.37 2.39 -39.34
C LEU A 12 22.84 2.34 -39.77
N ALA A 13 23.17 2.93 -40.92
CA ALA A 13 24.53 2.94 -41.46
C ALA A 13 25.39 4.10 -40.92
N ASP A 14 24.76 5.23 -40.58
CA ASP A 14 25.44 6.48 -40.20
C ASP A 14 25.79 6.53 -38.71
N ALA A 15 24.91 6.04 -37.85
CA ALA A 15 25.07 6.20 -36.40
C ALA A 15 25.81 4.99 -35.77
N PRO A 16 27.04 5.19 -35.24
CA PRO A 16 27.93 4.10 -34.81
C PRO A 16 27.45 3.36 -33.55
N ALA A 17 26.56 3.98 -32.78
CA ALA A 17 25.98 3.39 -31.58
C ALA A 17 24.89 2.34 -31.88
N HIS A 18 24.50 2.16 -33.15
CA HIS A 18 23.53 1.15 -33.52
C HIS A 18 24.17 -0.23 -33.71
N HIS A 19 23.58 -1.23 -33.06
CA HIS A 19 23.94 -2.63 -33.22
C HIS A 19 22.74 -3.46 -33.65
N LEU A 20 23.00 -4.46 -34.48
CA LEU A 20 21.99 -5.42 -34.94
C LEU A 20 22.32 -6.79 -34.35
N PHE A 21 21.31 -7.40 -33.74
CA PHE A 21 21.35 -8.77 -33.25
C PHE A 21 20.30 -9.58 -34.00
N VAL A 22 20.66 -10.80 -34.41
CA VAL A 22 19.78 -11.69 -35.16
C VAL A 22 19.64 -13.02 -34.43
N LEU A 23 18.41 -13.51 -34.31
CA LEU A 23 18.11 -14.86 -33.86
C LEU A 23 18.00 -15.75 -35.08
N LEU A 24 18.91 -16.71 -35.19
CA LEU A 24 19.01 -17.62 -36.32
C LEU A 24 18.37 -18.97 -35.98
N GLY A 25 17.86 -19.65 -37.00
CA GLY A 25 17.52 -21.07 -36.91
C GLY A 25 18.76 -21.94 -36.70
N PRO A 26 18.60 -23.22 -36.31
CA PRO A 26 19.71 -24.16 -36.22
C PRO A 26 20.40 -24.26 -37.59
N VAL A 27 21.73 -24.11 -37.58
CA VAL A 27 22.55 -24.13 -38.80
C VAL A 27 23.33 -25.43 -38.82
N ASP A 28 23.19 -26.21 -39.89
CA ASP A 28 24.10 -27.31 -40.15
C ASP A 28 25.41 -26.74 -40.71
N GLU A 29 26.46 -26.69 -39.90
CA GLU A 29 27.78 -26.17 -40.29
C GLU A 29 28.36 -26.84 -41.54
N SER A 30 27.89 -28.06 -41.84
CA SER A 30 28.27 -28.83 -43.04
C SER A 30 27.64 -28.33 -44.33
N GLN A 31 26.51 -27.62 -44.27
CA GLN A 31 25.86 -27.04 -45.43
C GLN A 31 26.16 -25.54 -45.47
N ASN A 32 26.84 -25.09 -46.51
CA ASN A 32 27.14 -23.67 -46.74
C ASN A 32 25.89 -22.88 -47.19
N LYS A 33 24.80 -23.01 -46.43
CA LYS A 33 23.50 -22.38 -46.66
C LYS A 33 23.35 -21.21 -45.70
N LEU A 34 22.81 -20.10 -46.21
CA LEU A 34 22.46 -18.96 -45.36
C LEU A 34 21.41 -19.38 -44.31
N PRO A 35 21.62 -19.06 -43.03
CA PRO A 35 20.69 -19.42 -41.97
C PRO A 35 19.41 -18.59 -42.06
N ASP A 36 18.30 -19.22 -41.69
CA ASP A 36 17.00 -18.54 -41.63
C ASP A 36 16.96 -17.56 -40.45
N ILE A 37 16.60 -16.31 -40.71
CA ILE A 37 16.50 -15.25 -39.71
C ILE A 37 15.09 -15.28 -39.10
N LEU A 38 14.99 -15.63 -37.81
CA LEU A 38 13.71 -15.77 -37.10
C LEU A 38 13.27 -14.47 -36.42
N CYS A 39 14.24 -13.72 -35.88
CA CYS A 39 14.00 -12.44 -35.21
C CYS A 39 15.19 -11.50 -35.42
N VAL A 40 14.93 -10.20 -35.58
CA VAL A 40 15.95 -9.16 -35.64
C VAL A 40 15.69 -8.16 -34.51
N VAL A 41 16.74 -7.80 -33.78
CA VAL A 41 16.70 -6.77 -32.74
C VAL A 41 17.72 -5.69 -33.08
N GLN A 42 17.24 -4.46 -33.23
CA GLN A 42 18.05 -3.27 -33.39
C GLN A 42 18.16 -2.57 -32.04
N ILE A 43 19.40 -2.34 -31.61
CA ILE A 43 19.73 -1.64 -30.37
C ILE A 43 20.48 -0.35 -30.73
N CYS A 44 20.34 0.67 -29.89
CA CYS A 44 21.21 1.84 -29.84
C CYS A 44 21.81 1.92 -28.45
N LEU A 45 23.13 2.03 -28.34
CA LEU A 45 23.78 2.36 -27.06
C LEU A 45 23.48 3.84 -26.74
N GLU A 46 23.10 4.12 -25.50
CA GLU A 46 22.73 5.46 -25.03
C GLU A 46 23.32 5.73 -23.64
N GLY A 47 23.65 7.00 -23.34
CA GLY A 47 24.12 7.42 -22.01
C GLY A 47 25.59 7.84 -21.95
N GLN A 48 26.21 7.72 -20.77
CA GLN A 48 27.54 8.29 -20.46
C GLN A 48 27.62 9.81 -20.72
N ILE A 49 26.51 10.51 -20.50
CA ILE A 49 26.41 11.95 -20.72
C ILE A 49 26.95 12.68 -19.49
N SER A 50 27.85 13.63 -19.71
CA SER A 50 28.40 14.43 -18.62
C SER A 50 27.33 15.25 -17.89
N LYS A 51 27.46 15.37 -16.56
CA LYS A 51 26.56 16.16 -15.71
C LYS A 51 26.42 17.61 -16.18
N ASN A 52 27.51 18.19 -16.71
CA ASN A 52 27.51 19.55 -17.26
C ASN A 52 26.59 19.67 -18.48
N SER A 53 26.62 18.69 -19.37
CA SER A 53 25.73 18.65 -20.55
C SER A 53 24.27 18.45 -20.13
N ALA A 54 24.01 17.58 -19.15
CA ALA A 54 22.67 17.40 -18.58
C ALA A 54 22.12 18.70 -17.96
N LEU A 55 22.95 19.40 -17.17
CA LEU A 55 22.61 20.72 -16.61
C LEU A 55 22.35 21.78 -17.67
N GLN A 56 23.16 21.79 -18.74
CA GLN A 56 22.98 22.73 -19.84
C GLN A 56 21.66 22.48 -20.58
N SER A 57 21.33 21.23 -20.91
CA SER A 57 20.06 20.88 -21.54
C SER A 57 18.85 21.29 -20.68
N LEU A 58 18.94 21.12 -19.35
CA LEU A 58 17.90 21.55 -18.41
C LEU A 58 17.72 23.07 -18.36
N ARG A 59 18.81 23.84 -18.55
CA ARG A 59 18.78 25.31 -18.60
C ARG A 59 18.23 25.82 -19.92
N ASP A 60 18.70 25.22 -21.02
CA ASP A 60 18.34 25.63 -22.38
C ASP A 60 16.94 25.15 -22.77
N GLY A 61 16.40 24.15 -22.05
CA GLY A 61 15.09 23.57 -22.33
C GLY A 61 15.03 22.77 -23.63
N HIS A 62 16.20 22.46 -24.21
CA HIS A 62 16.34 21.74 -25.46
C HIS A 62 17.09 20.42 -25.23
N SER A 63 16.49 19.32 -25.72
CA SER A 63 17.13 18.01 -25.72
C SER A 63 17.78 17.77 -27.09
N PRO A 64 19.09 17.48 -27.13
CA PRO A 64 19.78 17.08 -28.35
C PRO A 64 19.13 15.87 -29.04
N TYR A 65 19.44 15.69 -30.32
CA TYR A 65 19.07 14.49 -31.06
C TYR A 65 19.91 13.30 -30.59
N GLY A 66 19.28 12.14 -30.40
CA GLY A 66 19.91 10.95 -29.82
C GLY A 66 19.50 10.73 -28.37
N ASP A 67 20.12 9.73 -27.71
CA ASP A 67 20.01 9.44 -26.26
C ASP A 67 18.63 9.69 -25.65
N GLN A 68 17.60 9.11 -26.26
CA GLN A 68 16.22 9.51 -25.96
C GLN A 68 15.85 9.21 -24.51
N ILE A 69 16.31 8.08 -23.97
CA ILE A 69 15.98 7.69 -22.59
C ILE A 69 16.65 8.64 -21.58
N PRO A 70 17.98 8.87 -21.62
CA PRO A 70 18.65 9.84 -20.75
C PRO A 70 17.99 11.22 -20.74
N TRP A 71 17.73 11.80 -21.92
CA TRP A 71 17.11 13.12 -22.01
C TRP A 71 15.70 13.16 -21.46
N LYS A 72 14.92 12.09 -21.67
CA LYS A 72 13.57 11.99 -21.07
C LYS A 72 13.59 11.83 -19.56
N PHE A 73 14.60 11.15 -19.00
CA PHE A 73 14.79 11.12 -17.55
C PHE A 73 15.10 12.52 -16.99
N CYS A 74 15.99 13.27 -17.62
CA CYS A 74 16.24 14.67 -17.25
C CYS A 74 14.96 15.52 -17.30
N GLU A 75 14.20 15.43 -18.39
CA GLU A 75 12.99 16.23 -18.56
C GLU A 75 11.93 15.89 -17.51
N GLN A 76 11.69 14.60 -17.25
CA GLN A 76 10.58 14.13 -16.42
C GLN A 76 10.87 14.14 -14.92
N PHE A 77 12.11 13.88 -14.52
CA PHE A 77 12.50 13.76 -13.11
C PHE A 77 13.45 14.88 -12.65
N ARG A 78 13.94 15.72 -13.58
CA ARG A 78 14.98 16.73 -13.31
C ARG A 78 16.24 16.12 -12.69
N ASP A 79 16.49 14.85 -12.97
CA ASP A 79 17.66 14.14 -12.48
C ASP A 79 18.87 14.36 -13.41
N ILE A 80 20.03 14.58 -12.79
CA ILE A 80 21.31 14.86 -13.47
C ILE A 80 22.23 13.63 -13.39
N GLU A 81 21.94 12.69 -12.48
CA GLU A 81 22.76 11.50 -12.26
C GLU A 81 22.44 10.39 -13.28
N PHE A 82 21.15 10.15 -13.59
CA PHE A 82 20.75 9.09 -14.53
C PHE A 82 21.43 9.15 -15.91
N PRO A 83 21.61 10.31 -16.58
CA PRO A 83 22.28 10.37 -17.88
C PRO A 83 23.73 9.89 -17.88
N ASN A 84 24.40 9.90 -16.73
CA ASN A 84 25.75 9.38 -16.59
C ASN A 84 25.78 7.85 -16.72
N LEU A 85 24.67 7.17 -16.47
CA LEU A 85 24.56 5.73 -16.63
C LEU A 85 24.60 5.35 -18.11
N SER A 86 25.41 4.34 -18.43
CA SER A 86 25.41 3.65 -19.72
C SER A 86 24.20 2.73 -19.83
N GLY A 87 23.52 2.69 -20.97
CA GLY A 87 22.42 1.78 -21.24
C GLY A 87 22.22 1.51 -22.72
N ALA A 88 21.24 0.67 -23.03
CA ALA A 88 20.86 0.33 -24.39
C ALA A 88 19.37 0.58 -24.61
N ARG A 89 19.01 1.21 -25.73
CA ARG A 89 17.63 1.30 -26.18
C ARG A 89 17.37 0.29 -27.29
N ILE A 90 16.43 -0.63 -27.09
CA ILE A 90 15.89 -1.43 -28.19
C ILE A 90 15.03 -0.50 -29.04
N VAL A 91 15.53 -0.19 -30.23
CA VAL A 91 14.86 0.69 -31.19
C VAL A 91 13.78 -0.08 -31.93
N ARG A 92 14.10 -1.31 -32.37
CA ARG A 92 13.17 -2.16 -33.11
C ARG A 92 13.38 -3.62 -32.75
N ILE A 93 12.26 -4.34 -32.63
CA ILE A 93 12.21 -5.80 -32.62
C ILE A 93 11.29 -6.23 -33.75
N ALA A 94 11.78 -7.14 -34.60
CA ALA A 94 11.07 -7.62 -35.77
C ALA A 94 11.04 -9.15 -35.74
N VAL A 95 9.82 -9.70 -35.66
CA VAL A 95 9.53 -11.13 -35.80
C VAL A 95 8.61 -11.29 -37.00
N HIS A 96 8.80 -12.37 -37.76
CA HIS A 96 7.93 -12.67 -38.89
C HIS A 96 6.45 -12.81 -38.43
N PRO A 97 5.46 -12.21 -39.10
CA PRO A 97 4.05 -12.23 -38.67
C PRO A 97 3.49 -13.62 -38.39
N ASN A 98 3.85 -14.61 -39.22
CA ASN A 98 3.39 -16.00 -39.06
C ASN A 98 4.01 -16.69 -37.83
N ALA A 99 5.09 -16.15 -37.27
CA ALA A 99 5.85 -16.72 -36.16
C ALA A 99 5.68 -15.92 -34.85
N MET A 100 4.86 -14.87 -34.82
CA MET A 100 4.71 -13.98 -33.65
C MET A 100 4.27 -14.72 -32.37
N LYS A 101 3.45 -15.77 -32.49
CA LYS A 101 2.94 -16.55 -31.35
C LYS A 101 3.89 -17.66 -30.88
N MET A 102 5.01 -17.90 -31.58
CA MET A 102 5.97 -18.95 -31.26
C MET A 102 7.01 -18.53 -30.21
N GLY A 103 7.04 -17.26 -29.81
CA GLY A 103 7.87 -16.79 -28.72
C GLY A 103 9.31 -16.39 -29.10
N TYR A 104 9.68 -16.37 -30.38
CA TYR A 104 11.02 -15.97 -30.83
C TYR A 104 11.43 -14.56 -30.37
N GLY A 105 10.49 -13.61 -30.36
CA GLY A 105 10.76 -12.27 -29.84
C GLY A 105 11.06 -12.28 -28.33
N SER A 106 10.41 -13.17 -27.58
CA SER A 106 10.68 -13.32 -26.15
C SER A 106 12.06 -13.93 -25.91
N ALA A 107 12.40 -14.98 -26.64
CA ALA A 107 13.71 -15.61 -26.56
C ALA A 107 14.84 -14.62 -26.94
N ALA A 108 14.63 -13.80 -27.98
CA ALA A 108 15.61 -12.80 -28.40
C ALA A 108 15.88 -11.75 -27.30
N VAL A 109 14.84 -11.22 -26.65
CA VAL A 109 15.01 -10.23 -25.56
C VAL A 109 15.67 -10.85 -24.33
N GLU A 110 15.34 -12.10 -24.02
CA GLU A 110 15.94 -12.82 -22.89
C GLU A 110 17.43 -13.09 -23.12
N LEU A 111 17.80 -13.63 -24.29
CA LEU A 111 19.20 -13.87 -24.65
C LEU A 111 20.02 -12.58 -24.69
N LEU A 112 19.44 -11.51 -25.22
CA LEU A 112 20.05 -10.19 -25.24
C LEU A 112 20.27 -9.64 -23.83
N THR A 113 19.31 -9.82 -22.92
CA THR A 113 19.50 -9.44 -21.51
C THR A 113 20.66 -10.23 -20.91
N ARG A 114 20.69 -11.55 -21.08
CA ARG A 114 21.77 -12.41 -20.55
C ARG A 114 23.14 -12.09 -21.13
N TYR A 115 23.20 -11.66 -22.38
CA TYR A 115 24.43 -11.21 -23.04
C TYR A 115 25.01 -9.98 -22.35
N PHE A 116 24.21 -8.92 -22.15
CA PHE A 116 24.66 -7.71 -21.48
C PHE A 116 24.88 -7.87 -19.97
N GLU A 117 24.24 -8.87 -19.34
CA GLU A 117 24.55 -9.30 -17.97
C GLU A 117 25.83 -10.17 -17.88
N GLY A 118 26.51 -10.45 -19.00
CA GLY A 118 27.76 -11.21 -19.02
C GLY A 118 27.63 -12.72 -18.82
N GLN A 119 26.42 -13.29 -18.88
CA GLN A 119 26.16 -14.72 -18.61
C GLN A 119 26.49 -15.64 -19.81
N ILE A 120 26.64 -15.08 -21.01
CA ILE A 120 26.85 -15.85 -22.26
C ILE A 120 28.33 -15.88 -22.66
N SER A 121 29.12 -14.89 -22.25
CA SER A 121 30.55 -14.88 -22.53
C SER A 121 31.26 -15.95 -21.70
N PRO A 122 32.14 -16.77 -22.29
CA PRO A 122 32.98 -17.66 -21.50
C PRO A 122 33.82 -16.80 -20.55
N ILE A 123 33.73 -17.10 -19.26
CA ILE A 123 34.63 -16.58 -18.23
C ILE A 123 36.03 -17.11 -18.57
N SER A 124 36.77 -16.35 -19.38
CA SER A 124 38.22 -16.48 -19.41
C SER A 124 38.76 -15.40 -18.49
N GLU A 125 39.17 -15.82 -17.30
CA GLU A 125 39.97 -15.02 -16.38
C GLU A 125 41.23 -14.53 -17.11
N ALA A 126 41.20 -13.29 -17.56
CA ALA A 126 42.36 -12.42 -17.69
C ALA A 126 41.84 -11.01 -18.00
N ASP A 127 42.05 -10.08 -17.07
CA ASP A 127 42.10 -8.63 -17.31
C ASP A 127 43.30 -8.29 -18.23
N ASP A 128 43.43 -8.98 -19.35
CA ASP A 128 44.31 -8.55 -20.42
C ASP A 128 43.46 -7.68 -21.34
N LYS A 129 43.71 -6.38 -21.26
CA LYS A 129 43.40 -5.43 -22.32
C LYS A 129 44.12 -5.90 -23.59
N VAL A 130 43.55 -6.85 -24.30
CA VAL A 130 43.84 -7.04 -25.70
C VAL A 130 43.02 -5.96 -26.39
N ASP A 131 43.62 -4.78 -26.50
CA ASP A 131 43.25 -3.82 -27.52
C ASP A 131 43.36 -4.57 -28.86
N VAL A 132 42.26 -5.17 -29.29
CA VAL A 132 42.12 -5.56 -30.70
C VAL A 132 42.01 -4.22 -31.42
N GLU A 133 43.17 -3.70 -31.80
CA GLU A 133 43.30 -2.64 -32.79
C GLU A 133 42.58 -3.13 -34.05
N HIS A 134 41.28 -2.82 -34.16
CA HIS A 134 40.66 -2.69 -35.45
C HIS A 134 41.35 -1.52 -36.12
N SER A 135 42.44 -1.80 -36.82
CA SER A 135 43.01 -0.88 -37.79
C SER A 135 41.85 -0.31 -38.61
N PRO A 136 41.59 1.00 -38.58
CA PRO A 136 40.52 1.56 -39.37
C PRO A 136 40.93 1.36 -40.83
N ILE A 137 40.23 0.46 -41.52
CA ILE A 137 40.35 0.34 -42.96
C ILE A 137 40.02 1.73 -43.51
N ARG A 138 41.02 2.43 -44.07
CA ARG A 138 40.85 3.73 -44.70
C ARG A 138 40.00 3.55 -45.96
N VAL A 139 38.68 3.53 -45.78
CA VAL A 139 37.69 3.44 -46.88
C VAL A 139 37.82 4.63 -47.85
N THR A 140 38.42 5.74 -47.40
CA THR A 140 38.55 6.99 -48.16
C THR A 140 39.60 6.93 -49.27
N GLU A 141 40.74 6.26 -49.07
CA GLU A 141 41.84 6.27 -50.06
C GLU A 141 41.53 5.42 -51.32
N ALA A 142 40.65 4.42 -51.19
CA ALA A 142 40.22 3.59 -52.32
C ALA A 142 39.03 4.18 -53.08
N ALA A 143 38.25 5.08 -52.46
CA ALA A 143 37.07 5.70 -53.07
C ALA A 143 37.42 6.90 -53.97
N GLU A 144 38.52 7.61 -53.70
CA GLU A 144 38.94 8.78 -54.50
C GLU A 144 39.44 8.43 -55.91
N LYS A 145 39.78 7.15 -56.19
CA LYS A 145 40.36 6.72 -57.47
C LYS A 145 39.39 6.07 -58.45
N VAL A 146 38.10 5.95 -58.11
CA VAL A 146 37.12 5.24 -58.96
C VAL A 146 36.12 6.24 -59.55
N SER A 147 36.24 6.49 -60.87
CA SER A 147 35.22 7.19 -61.65
C SER A 147 33.92 6.38 -61.64
N MET A 148 32.79 7.01 -61.30
CA MET A 148 31.47 6.38 -61.06
C MET A 148 30.88 5.55 -62.22
N LEU A 149 31.52 5.53 -63.40
CA LEU A 149 30.99 4.90 -64.62
C LEU A 149 31.66 3.57 -64.98
N GLU A 150 32.75 3.17 -64.31
CA GLU A 150 33.46 1.91 -64.58
C GLU A 150 33.77 1.16 -63.28
N GLU A 151 32.73 0.64 -62.63
CA GLU A 151 32.87 -0.21 -61.45
C GLU A 151 33.24 -1.64 -61.89
N GLN A 152 34.53 -1.94 -61.98
CA GLN A 152 34.98 -3.34 -62.02
C GLN A 152 34.97 -3.93 -60.60
N VAL A 153 33.92 -4.69 -60.29
CA VAL A 153 33.77 -5.43 -59.02
C VAL A 153 34.81 -6.55 -58.96
N LYS A 154 36.02 -6.25 -58.50
CA LYS A 154 36.98 -7.27 -58.05
C LYS A 154 36.59 -7.71 -56.63
N PRO A 155 36.56 -9.02 -56.32
CA PRO A 155 36.28 -9.48 -54.97
C PRO A 155 37.33 -8.93 -54.01
N ARG A 156 36.88 -8.18 -53.00
CA ARG A 156 37.74 -7.57 -51.99
C ARG A 156 38.41 -8.68 -51.18
N THR A 157 39.74 -8.66 -51.11
CA THR A 157 40.55 -9.56 -50.28
C THR A 157 40.45 -9.16 -48.80
N ASN A 158 40.23 -10.14 -47.91
CA ASN A 158 40.12 -10.00 -46.44
C ASN A 158 38.91 -9.19 -45.93
N LEU A 159 37.68 -9.54 -46.34
CA LEU A 159 36.48 -9.01 -45.70
C LEU A 159 36.22 -9.71 -44.34
N PRO A 160 35.82 -8.97 -43.29
CA PRO A 160 35.37 -9.59 -42.05
C PRO A 160 34.14 -10.47 -42.30
N PRO A 161 33.90 -11.50 -41.46
CA PRO A 161 32.72 -12.34 -41.59
C PRO A 161 31.44 -11.52 -41.43
N LEU A 162 30.40 -11.88 -42.19
CA LEU A 162 29.10 -11.20 -42.13
C LEU A 162 28.41 -11.37 -40.77
N LEU A 163 28.60 -12.53 -40.15
CA LEU A 163 28.04 -12.89 -38.85
C LEU A 163 29.17 -13.25 -37.91
N VAL A 164 29.11 -12.71 -36.70
CA VAL A 164 30.03 -13.04 -35.61
C VAL A 164 29.23 -13.72 -34.51
N PRO A 165 29.64 -14.90 -34.02
CA PRO A 165 29.02 -15.54 -32.86
C PRO A 165 29.00 -14.61 -31.65
N LEU A 166 27.91 -14.65 -30.89
CA LEU A 166 27.72 -13.76 -29.74
C LEU A 166 28.77 -13.99 -28.63
N GLN A 167 29.31 -15.21 -28.56
CA GLN A 167 30.33 -15.61 -27.59
C GLN A 167 31.70 -14.99 -27.86
N GLU A 168 31.98 -14.60 -29.10
CA GLU A 168 33.28 -14.04 -29.51
C GLU A 168 33.34 -12.52 -29.27
N ARG A 169 32.18 -11.85 -29.17
CA ARG A 169 32.10 -10.42 -28.93
C ARG A 169 31.90 -10.11 -27.45
N GLN A 170 32.85 -9.42 -26.84
CA GLN A 170 32.70 -8.91 -25.48
C GLN A 170 31.56 -7.87 -25.40
N PRO A 171 30.59 -8.02 -24.47
CA PRO A 171 29.50 -7.07 -24.30
C PRO A 171 30.00 -5.76 -23.69
N GLU A 172 29.41 -4.64 -24.11
CA GLU A 172 29.60 -3.36 -23.42
C GLU A 172 28.96 -3.40 -22.02
N ARG A 173 29.58 -2.71 -21.05
CA ARG A 173 29.01 -2.58 -19.70
C ARG A 173 27.80 -1.64 -19.72
N LEU A 174 26.62 -2.19 -19.48
CA LEU A 174 25.34 -1.48 -19.51
C LEU A 174 24.60 -1.60 -18.18
N HIS A 175 24.04 -0.51 -17.68
CA HIS A 175 23.27 -0.49 -16.42
C HIS A 175 21.78 -0.74 -16.63
N TYR A 176 21.27 -0.46 -17.83
CA TYR A 176 19.84 -0.63 -18.15
C TYR A 176 19.62 -0.95 -19.62
N ILE A 177 18.47 -1.58 -19.88
CA ILE A 177 17.90 -1.70 -21.21
C ILE A 177 16.55 -1.01 -21.20
N GLY A 178 16.27 -0.18 -22.19
CA GLY A 178 14.98 0.46 -22.34
C GLY A 178 14.39 0.30 -23.74
N VAL A 179 13.11 0.65 -23.85
CA VAL A 179 12.35 0.55 -25.10
C VAL A 179 11.46 1.77 -25.23
N SER A 180 11.18 2.17 -26.47
CA SER A 180 10.25 3.26 -26.80
C SER A 180 9.33 2.81 -27.93
N PHE A 181 8.02 2.82 -27.69
CA PHE A 181 7.03 2.32 -28.66
C PHE A 181 5.66 2.98 -28.48
N GLY A 182 4.78 2.83 -29.48
CA GLY A 182 3.36 3.24 -29.39
C GLY A 182 2.58 2.30 -28.47
N LEU A 183 1.94 2.87 -27.45
CA LEU A 183 1.31 2.15 -26.36
C LEU A 183 0.09 1.36 -26.83
N THR A 184 0.27 0.05 -26.98
CA THR A 184 -0.78 -0.93 -27.24
C THR A 184 -0.77 -2.01 -26.15
N LEU A 185 -1.92 -2.65 -25.93
CA LEU A 185 -2.07 -3.67 -24.88
C LEU A 185 -1.13 -4.87 -25.10
N ASP A 186 -1.00 -5.33 -26.34
CA ASP A 186 -0.21 -6.51 -26.66
C ASP A 186 1.30 -6.25 -26.51
N LEU A 187 1.79 -5.12 -27.00
CA LEU A 187 3.21 -4.74 -26.84
C LEU A 187 3.53 -4.45 -25.37
N PHE A 188 2.65 -3.77 -24.65
CA PHE A 188 2.90 -3.49 -23.23
C PHE A 188 2.97 -4.79 -22.41
N ARG A 189 2.07 -5.75 -22.67
CA ARG A 189 2.10 -7.08 -22.02
C ARG A 189 3.36 -7.87 -22.38
N PHE A 190 3.79 -7.79 -23.64
CA PHE A 190 5.03 -8.41 -24.09
C PHE A 190 6.23 -7.91 -23.27
N TRP A 191 6.43 -6.58 -23.19
CA TRP A 191 7.56 -6.02 -22.45
C TRP A 191 7.47 -6.26 -20.95
N ARG A 192 6.26 -6.15 -20.37
CA ARG A 192 6.05 -6.47 -18.95
C ARG A 192 6.47 -7.90 -18.62
N LYS A 193 6.17 -8.88 -19.48
CA LYS A 193 6.56 -10.29 -19.26
C LYS A 193 8.08 -10.45 -19.11
N HIS A 194 8.85 -9.52 -19.68
CA HIS A 194 10.32 -9.49 -19.63
C HIS A 194 10.89 -8.60 -18.52
N ASN A 195 10.07 -8.24 -17.53
CA ASN A 195 10.42 -7.38 -16.38
C ASN A 195 10.80 -5.94 -16.76
N PHE A 196 10.23 -5.41 -17.85
CA PHE A 196 10.30 -3.98 -18.14
C PHE A 196 9.21 -3.23 -17.38
N ALA A 197 9.57 -2.08 -16.82
CA ALA A 197 8.66 -1.23 -16.08
C ALA A 197 8.59 0.19 -16.70
N PRO A 198 7.39 0.79 -16.79
CA PRO A 198 7.21 2.10 -17.40
C PRO A 198 7.74 3.23 -16.53
N PHE A 199 8.39 4.21 -17.15
CA PHE A 199 8.71 5.49 -16.50
C PHE A 199 8.05 6.70 -17.17
N TYR A 200 7.59 6.54 -18.41
CA TYR A 200 6.99 7.63 -19.17
C TYR A 200 5.91 7.15 -20.14
N VAL A 201 4.83 7.92 -20.21
CA VAL A 201 3.77 7.81 -21.23
C VAL A 201 3.45 9.23 -21.70
N SER A 202 3.51 9.47 -23.00
CA SER A 202 3.21 10.79 -23.56
C SER A 202 1.74 11.16 -23.34
N GLN A 203 1.47 12.39 -22.91
CA GLN A 203 0.09 12.86 -22.72
C GLN A 203 -0.60 13.15 -24.06
N VAL A 204 0.17 13.51 -25.07
CA VAL A 204 -0.31 13.76 -26.43
C VAL A 204 -0.09 12.49 -27.26
N PRO A 205 -1.13 11.95 -27.89
CA PRO A 205 -0.97 10.84 -28.82
C PRO A 205 -0.24 11.30 -30.08
N SER A 206 0.53 10.40 -30.67
CA SER A 206 1.18 10.66 -31.95
C SER A 206 0.15 10.97 -33.03
N ALA A 207 0.36 12.03 -33.82
CA ALA A 207 -0.50 12.38 -34.94
C ALA A 207 -0.56 11.29 -36.02
N VAL A 208 0.47 10.43 -36.09
CA VAL A 208 0.58 9.39 -37.12
C VAL A 208 -0.20 8.12 -36.73
N THR A 209 -0.07 7.67 -35.49
CA THR A 209 -0.65 6.40 -35.03
C THR A 209 -1.89 6.58 -34.17
N GLY A 210 -2.11 7.76 -33.60
CA GLY A 210 -3.13 8.00 -32.58
C GLY A 210 -2.79 7.37 -31.22
N GLU A 211 -1.62 6.72 -31.09
CA GLU A 211 -1.17 6.05 -29.87
C GLU A 211 -0.27 6.96 -29.05
N HIS A 212 -0.30 6.79 -27.73
CA HIS A 212 0.63 7.45 -26.81
C HIS A 212 2.00 6.78 -26.89
N THR A 213 3.09 7.54 -26.94
CA THR A 213 4.44 6.98 -26.85
C THR A 213 4.70 6.54 -25.41
N CYS A 214 5.11 5.29 -25.21
CA CYS A 214 5.49 4.75 -23.92
C CYS A 214 6.96 4.36 -23.92
N MET A 215 7.66 4.72 -22.85
CA MET A 215 9.02 4.31 -22.59
C MET A 215 9.08 3.44 -21.34
N LEU A 216 9.72 2.27 -21.49
CA LEU A 216 9.94 1.33 -20.40
C LEU A 216 11.44 1.14 -20.20
N LEU A 217 11.80 0.77 -18.99
CA LEU A 217 13.16 0.49 -18.58
C LEU A 217 13.22 -0.81 -17.78
N LYS A 218 14.30 -1.55 -17.98
CA LYS A 218 14.68 -2.72 -17.21
C LYS A 218 16.12 -2.47 -16.69
N PRO A 219 16.33 -2.40 -15.37
CA PRO A 219 17.68 -2.35 -14.83
C PRO A 219 18.38 -3.68 -15.09
N LEU A 220 19.66 -3.64 -15.44
CA LEU A 220 20.51 -4.82 -15.55
C LEU A 220 21.25 -5.04 -14.24
N LYS A 221 21.57 -6.31 -13.95
CA LYS A 221 22.38 -6.69 -12.81
C LYS A 221 23.85 -6.44 -13.14
N ASN A 222 24.45 -5.44 -12.51
CA ASN A 222 25.89 -5.17 -12.57
C ASN A 222 26.46 -5.13 -11.17
N ASP A 223 27.72 -5.53 -11.02
CA ASP A 223 28.46 -5.48 -9.75
C ASP A 223 28.73 -4.04 -9.27
N GLU A 224 28.61 -3.05 -10.16
CA GLU A 224 28.87 -1.62 -9.86
C GLU A 224 27.73 -0.93 -9.10
N LEU A 225 26.52 -1.51 -9.09
CA LEU A 225 25.37 -0.94 -8.39
C LEU A 225 24.99 -1.83 -7.22
N GLU A 226 25.10 -1.31 -5.99
CA GLU A 226 24.59 -1.98 -4.79
C GLU A 226 23.07 -2.09 -4.87
N VAL A 227 22.58 -3.24 -5.34
CA VAL A 227 21.15 -3.55 -5.32
C VAL A 227 20.82 -4.08 -3.93
N SER A 228 20.03 -3.31 -3.17
CA SER A 228 19.34 -3.81 -1.98
C SER A 228 18.57 -5.08 -2.38
N GLY A 229 18.96 -6.24 -1.87
CA GLY A 229 18.53 -7.57 -2.37
C GLY A 229 17.03 -7.90 -2.33
N SER A 230 16.16 -6.94 -2.00
CA SER A 230 14.70 -7.10 -1.99
C SER A 230 13.97 -6.55 -3.22
N ASP A 231 14.59 -5.64 -3.99
CA ASP A 231 13.86 -4.89 -5.03
C ASP A 231 14.30 -5.30 -6.44
N GLU A 232 13.45 -6.06 -7.15
CA GLU A 232 13.67 -6.46 -8.56
C GLU A 232 13.95 -5.27 -9.51
N LEU A 233 13.53 -4.06 -9.12
CA LEU A 233 13.71 -2.84 -9.89
C LEU A 233 14.94 -2.01 -9.44
N GLY A 234 15.68 -2.43 -8.41
CA GLY A 234 16.90 -1.78 -7.93
C GLY A 234 16.80 -0.25 -7.88
N PHE A 235 17.76 0.45 -8.52
CA PHE A 235 17.80 1.91 -8.59
C PHE A 235 16.59 2.56 -9.29
N PHE A 236 15.84 1.79 -10.08
CA PHE A 236 14.69 2.29 -10.84
C PHE A 236 13.39 2.33 -10.01
N ALA A 237 13.34 1.65 -8.86
CA ALA A 237 12.17 1.61 -7.96
C ALA A 237 11.59 2.99 -7.57
N PRO A 238 12.37 4.01 -7.13
CA PRO A 238 11.82 5.32 -6.78
C PRO A 238 11.18 6.03 -7.97
N PHE A 239 11.81 5.96 -9.15
CA PHE A 239 11.29 6.54 -10.39
C PHE A 239 9.97 5.88 -10.82
N TYR A 240 9.89 4.56 -10.70
CA TYR A 240 8.66 3.82 -10.98
C TYR A 240 7.52 4.20 -10.02
N LYS A 241 7.81 4.36 -8.73
CA LYS A 241 6.82 4.80 -7.74
C LYS A 241 6.28 6.19 -8.06
N ASP A 242 7.16 7.13 -8.42
CA ASP A 242 6.76 8.47 -8.83
C ASP A 242 5.94 8.46 -10.13
N PHE A 243 6.35 7.67 -11.12
CA PHE A 243 5.56 7.45 -12.35
C PHE A 243 4.15 6.94 -12.03
N ARG A 244 4.00 5.93 -11.16
CA ARG A 244 2.67 5.41 -10.77
C ARG A 244 1.79 6.47 -10.15
N MET A 245 2.35 7.32 -9.28
CA MET A 245 1.61 8.43 -8.68
C MET A 245 1.16 9.44 -9.73
N ARG A 246 2.05 9.87 -10.62
CA ARG A 246 1.72 10.81 -11.71
C ARG A 246 0.71 10.22 -12.68
N PHE A 247 0.90 8.98 -13.11
CA PHE A 247 0.01 8.27 -14.01
C PHE A 247 -1.41 8.17 -13.40
N SER A 248 -1.52 7.81 -12.11
CA SER A 248 -2.82 7.74 -11.43
C SER A 248 -3.59 9.07 -11.43
N LYS A 249 -2.89 10.21 -11.36
CA LYS A 249 -3.49 11.55 -11.43
C LYS A 249 -3.86 11.96 -12.85
N LEU A 250 -3.10 11.49 -13.85
CA LEU A 250 -3.34 11.80 -15.26
C LEU A 250 -4.43 10.93 -15.91
N LEU A 251 -4.86 9.86 -15.25
CA LEU A 251 -5.92 8.96 -15.73
C LEU A 251 -7.28 9.67 -15.90
N SER A 252 -7.58 10.69 -15.09
CA SER A 252 -8.86 11.41 -15.14
C SER A 252 -8.96 12.43 -16.28
N ASP A 253 -7.83 12.94 -16.78
CA ASP A 253 -7.78 13.96 -17.84
C ASP A 253 -7.27 13.34 -19.15
N LYS A 254 -5.95 13.34 -19.37
CA LYS A 254 -5.35 13.01 -20.68
C LYS A 254 -5.54 11.55 -21.08
N PHE A 255 -5.64 10.64 -20.12
CA PHE A 255 -5.82 9.21 -20.37
C PHE A 255 -7.25 8.72 -20.11
N LYS A 256 -8.24 9.63 -20.02
CA LYS A 256 -9.65 9.27 -19.79
C LYS A 256 -10.21 8.32 -20.85
N LYS A 257 -9.77 8.47 -22.11
CA LYS A 257 -10.21 7.64 -23.24
C LYS A 257 -9.43 6.32 -23.38
N MET A 258 -8.42 6.10 -22.55
CA MET A 258 -7.61 4.87 -22.59
C MET A 258 -8.46 3.67 -22.17
N ASP A 259 -8.25 2.53 -22.84
CA ASP A 259 -8.90 1.27 -22.46
C ASP A 259 -8.53 0.89 -21.01
N TYR A 260 -9.52 0.52 -20.20
CA TYR A 260 -9.34 0.18 -18.80
C TYR A 260 -8.39 -1.01 -18.62
N LYS A 261 -8.37 -1.96 -19.57
CA LYS A 261 -7.44 -3.12 -19.54
C LYS A 261 -6.00 -2.66 -19.67
N LEU A 262 -5.76 -1.67 -20.54
CA LEU A 262 -4.45 -1.06 -20.72
C LEU A 262 -4.06 -0.25 -19.48
N ALA A 263 -4.95 0.58 -18.94
CA ALA A 263 -4.70 1.36 -17.73
C ALA A 263 -4.37 0.46 -16.51
N MET A 264 -5.15 -0.60 -16.30
CA MET A 264 -4.88 -1.63 -15.27
C MET A 264 -3.54 -2.32 -15.50
N SER A 265 -3.22 -2.63 -16.77
CA SER A 265 -1.93 -3.19 -17.12
C SER A 265 -0.82 -2.19 -16.79
N VAL A 266 -0.88 -0.91 -17.17
CA VAL A 266 0.19 0.05 -16.88
C VAL A 266 0.41 0.24 -15.38
N LEU A 267 -0.67 0.35 -14.60
CA LEU A 267 -0.60 0.67 -13.17
C LEU A 267 -0.09 -0.49 -12.29
N ASN A 268 -0.30 -1.74 -12.72
CA ASN A 268 0.02 -2.95 -11.95
C ASN A 268 -0.39 -2.93 -10.47
N PRO A 269 -1.67 -2.67 -10.15
CA PRO A 269 -2.08 -2.74 -8.75
C PRO A 269 -1.80 -4.12 -8.16
N LYS A 270 -1.29 -4.15 -6.92
CA LYS A 270 -1.38 -5.35 -6.10
C LYS A 270 -2.84 -5.57 -5.75
N ILE A 271 -3.42 -6.61 -6.33
CA ILE A 271 -4.85 -6.95 -6.18
C ILE A 271 -5.05 -7.97 -5.05
N ASN A 272 -4.08 -8.87 -4.85
CA ASN A 272 -4.10 -9.89 -3.81
C ASN A 272 -3.13 -9.51 -2.70
N PHE A 273 -3.66 -9.29 -1.49
CA PHE A 273 -2.87 -9.01 -0.29
C PHE A 273 -2.73 -10.22 0.63
N LYS A 274 -3.06 -11.44 0.13
CA LYS A 274 -3.11 -12.67 0.94
C LYS A 274 -1.75 -13.15 1.46
N GLU A 275 -0.64 -12.68 0.89
CA GLU A 275 0.72 -13.09 1.28
C GLU A 275 1.49 -12.04 2.09
N ALA A 276 0.86 -10.88 2.39
CA ALA A 276 1.44 -9.93 3.34
C ALA A 276 1.15 -10.36 4.78
N GLY A 277 1.59 -11.56 5.14
CA GLY A 277 1.85 -11.88 6.53
C GLY A 277 2.98 -10.95 7.00
N SER A 278 2.69 -10.12 8.01
CA SER A 278 3.70 -9.63 8.94
C SER A 278 4.98 -9.02 8.33
N SER A 279 4.85 -8.05 7.41
CA SER A 279 5.91 -7.05 7.22
C SER A 279 5.36 -5.69 7.61
N GLY A 280 5.76 -5.25 8.80
CA GLY A 280 5.29 -4.06 9.47
C GLY A 280 5.70 -2.77 8.78
N ASN A 281 4.94 -2.36 7.77
CA ASN A 281 4.80 -0.95 7.47
C ASN A 281 3.63 -0.42 8.31
N SER A 282 3.97 -0.03 9.53
CA SER A 282 3.22 0.78 10.48
C SER A 282 1.85 1.28 10.01
N SER A 283 0.81 0.53 10.36
CA SER A 283 -0.58 1.02 10.43
C SER A 283 -0.70 2.31 11.27
N ASP A 284 0.28 2.57 12.14
CA ASP A 284 0.38 3.71 13.06
C ASP A 284 0.50 5.10 12.40
N GLY A 285 0.82 5.16 11.10
CA GLY A 285 0.86 6.40 10.31
C GLY A 285 -0.29 6.57 9.31
N PHE A 286 -1.00 5.49 8.98
CA PHE A 286 -2.01 5.51 7.92
C PHE A 286 -3.26 6.27 8.35
N LEU A 287 -3.71 6.10 9.60
CA LEU A 287 -4.90 6.81 10.10
C LEU A 287 -4.66 8.31 10.32
N LYS A 288 -3.47 8.74 10.79
CA LYS A 288 -3.10 10.17 10.80
C LYS A 288 -3.13 10.80 9.40
N THR A 289 -2.82 10.00 8.38
CA THR A 289 -2.89 10.45 6.98
C THR A 289 -4.34 10.45 6.47
N LEU A 290 -5.19 9.55 6.99
CA LEU A 290 -6.61 9.49 6.66
C LEU A 290 -7.47 10.51 7.41
N ASP A 291 -7.11 10.94 8.62
CA ASP A 291 -7.84 11.95 9.40
C ASP A 291 -7.90 13.31 8.67
N GLY A 292 -6.94 13.59 7.79
CA GLY A 292 -6.97 14.75 6.89
C GLY A 292 -7.74 14.52 5.57
N ILE A 293 -8.14 13.28 5.27
CA ILE A 293 -8.69 12.85 3.98
C ILE A 293 -10.15 12.39 4.09
N LEU A 294 -10.56 11.79 5.22
CA LEU A 294 -11.90 11.29 5.49
C LEU A 294 -12.45 11.86 6.80
N SER A 295 -13.66 12.41 6.74
CA SER A 295 -14.38 12.88 7.94
C SER A 295 -15.14 11.74 8.63
N PRO A 296 -15.42 11.84 9.95
CA PRO A 296 -16.37 10.93 10.61
C PRO A 296 -17.74 10.84 9.91
N PHE A 297 -18.21 11.95 9.32
CA PHE A 297 -19.45 11.97 8.53
C PHE A 297 -19.35 11.16 7.23
N ASP A 298 -18.16 11.08 6.62
CA ASP A 298 -17.93 10.27 5.43
C ASP A 298 -17.99 8.77 5.76
N MET A 299 -17.54 8.39 6.95
CA MET A 299 -17.68 7.02 7.46
C MET A 299 -19.14 6.63 7.69
N GLU A 300 -19.97 7.56 8.17
CA GLU A 300 -21.42 7.32 8.28
C GLU A 300 -22.09 7.20 6.91
N ARG A 301 -21.72 8.04 5.94
CA ARG A 301 -22.21 7.95 4.55
C ARG A 301 -21.84 6.61 3.90
N LEU A 302 -20.59 6.16 4.07
CA LEU A 302 -20.14 4.84 3.63
C LEU A 302 -20.95 3.71 4.28
N LYS A 303 -21.18 3.79 5.59
CA LYS A 303 -22.02 2.82 6.32
C LYS A 303 -23.45 2.79 5.78
N ALA A 304 -24.05 3.95 5.53
CA ALA A 304 -25.40 4.03 5.01
C ALA A 304 -25.51 3.46 3.57
N TYR A 305 -24.51 3.69 2.72
CA TYR A 305 -24.46 3.08 1.38
C TYR A 305 -24.25 1.56 1.43
N THR A 306 -23.36 1.06 2.30
CA THR A 306 -23.16 -0.40 2.45
C THR A 306 -24.40 -1.14 2.95
N ASN A 307 -25.30 -0.43 3.65
CA ASN A 307 -26.61 -0.90 4.09
C ASN A 307 -27.74 -0.64 3.06
N ASN A 308 -27.40 -0.19 1.84
CA ASN A 308 -28.35 0.17 0.78
C ASN A 308 -29.38 1.25 1.15
N LEU A 309 -29.04 2.17 2.06
CA LEU A 309 -29.92 3.27 2.47
C LEU A 309 -29.79 4.52 1.60
N ILE A 310 -28.70 4.62 0.84
CA ILE A 310 -28.29 5.82 0.10
C ILE A 310 -27.83 5.42 -1.30
N ASP A 311 -28.07 6.30 -2.29
CA ASP A 311 -27.59 6.13 -3.67
C ASP A 311 -26.08 6.39 -3.82
N PHE A 312 -25.46 5.76 -4.83
CA PHE A 312 -24.01 5.86 -5.06
C PHE A 312 -23.50 7.29 -5.28
N ASN A 313 -24.33 8.19 -5.84
CA ASN A 313 -23.94 9.57 -6.11
C ASN A 313 -23.50 10.32 -4.83
N LEU A 314 -24.08 9.96 -3.69
CA LEU A 314 -23.75 10.54 -2.38
C LEU A 314 -22.50 9.90 -1.73
N VAL A 315 -21.82 8.96 -2.39
CA VAL A 315 -20.57 8.37 -1.92
C VAL A 315 -19.49 8.43 -3.01
N TYR A 316 -19.81 9.00 -4.17
CA TYR A 316 -18.91 9.06 -5.32
C TYR A 316 -17.64 9.86 -5.04
N ASP A 317 -17.76 10.99 -4.34
CA ASP A 317 -16.65 11.80 -3.83
C ASP A 317 -15.69 10.98 -2.97
N ILE A 318 -16.22 10.22 -2.02
CA ILE A 318 -15.44 9.36 -1.14
C ILE A 318 -14.80 8.20 -1.92
N CYS A 319 -15.54 7.63 -2.88
CA CYS A 319 -15.06 6.53 -3.72
C CYS A 319 -13.83 6.92 -4.55
N LYS A 320 -13.78 8.15 -5.11
CA LYS A 320 -12.59 8.66 -5.81
C LYS A 320 -11.37 8.70 -4.90
N THR A 321 -11.54 9.25 -3.70
CA THR A 321 -10.48 9.35 -2.71
C THR A 321 -9.96 7.97 -2.30
N LEU A 322 -10.87 7.03 -2.02
CA LEU A 322 -10.52 5.64 -1.69
C LEU A 322 -9.83 4.93 -2.84
N ALA A 323 -10.24 5.16 -4.09
CA ALA A 323 -9.59 4.60 -5.26
C ALA A 323 -8.12 5.04 -5.33
N HIS A 324 -7.83 6.33 -5.17
CA HIS A 324 -6.44 6.81 -5.14
C HIS A 324 -5.60 6.15 -4.03
N GLN A 325 -6.14 5.97 -2.83
CA GLN A 325 -5.41 5.30 -1.74
C GLN A 325 -5.23 3.80 -2.02
N TYR A 326 -6.22 3.15 -2.63
CA TYR A 326 -6.16 1.74 -3.01
C TYR A 326 -5.04 1.47 -4.03
N PHE A 327 -5.02 2.25 -5.12
CA PHE A 327 -4.02 2.07 -6.18
C PHE A 327 -2.59 2.49 -5.79
N GLN A 328 -2.45 3.23 -4.68
CA GLN A 328 -1.17 3.53 -4.02
C GLN A 328 -0.72 2.41 -3.05
N GLU A 329 -1.44 1.28 -2.99
CA GLU A 329 -1.14 0.14 -2.09
C GLU A 329 -1.22 0.47 -0.60
N LYS A 330 -1.87 1.59 -0.23
CA LYS A 330 -2.07 1.97 1.18
C LYS A 330 -3.26 1.27 1.82
N LEU A 331 -4.20 0.79 1.01
CA LEU A 331 -5.35 0.00 1.44
C LEU A 331 -5.13 -1.47 1.03
N PRO A 332 -4.61 -2.34 1.91
CA PRO A 332 -4.36 -3.75 1.63
C PRO A 332 -5.64 -4.59 1.61
N VAL A 333 -6.60 -4.21 0.76
CA VAL A 333 -7.88 -4.91 0.58
C VAL A 333 -7.82 -5.79 -0.66
N SER A 334 -8.10 -7.08 -0.52
CA SER A 334 -8.10 -7.98 -1.68
C SER A 334 -9.40 -7.83 -2.46
N LEU A 335 -9.31 -7.37 -3.71
CA LEU A 335 -10.44 -7.23 -4.63
C LEU A 335 -10.32 -8.22 -5.78
N SER A 336 -11.41 -8.56 -6.47
CA SER A 336 -11.30 -9.26 -7.75
C SER A 336 -10.82 -8.32 -8.86
N TYR A 337 -10.25 -8.87 -9.95
CA TYR A 337 -9.77 -8.06 -11.07
C TYR A 337 -10.88 -7.18 -11.68
N VAL A 338 -12.12 -7.70 -11.77
CA VAL A 338 -13.28 -6.96 -12.27
C VAL A 338 -13.68 -5.84 -11.31
N GLN A 339 -13.69 -6.10 -10.01
CA GLN A 339 -13.96 -5.10 -8.98
C GLN A 339 -12.93 -3.96 -8.98
N ALA A 340 -11.65 -4.29 -9.06
CA ALA A 340 -10.58 -3.30 -9.17
C ALA A 340 -10.67 -2.51 -10.48
N SER A 341 -11.05 -3.15 -11.59
CA SER A 341 -11.25 -2.47 -12.87
C SER A 341 -12.40 -1.46 -12.81
N ILE A 342 -13.52 -1.81 -12.17
CA ILE A 342 -14.65 -0.89 -11.96
C ILE A 342 -14.22 0.29 -11.08
N LEU A 343 -13.47 0.02 -10.00
CA LEU A 343 -12.93 1.06 -9.12
C LEU A 343 -11.97 2.00 -9.86
N LEU A 344 -11.16 1.48 -10.80
CA LEU A 344 -10.29 2.29 -11.66
C LEU A 344 -11.12 3.19 -12.59
N CYS A 345 -12.13 2.63 -13.25
CA CYS A 345 -12.96 3.37 -14.21
C CYS A 345 -13.74 4.51 -13.55
N LEU A 346 -14.35 4.25 -12.39
CA LEU A 346 -15.14 5.24 -11.65
C LEU A 346 -14.25 6.22 -10.87
N GLY A 347 -13.26 5.70 -10.15
CA GLY A 347 -12.46 6.48 -9.21
C GLY A 347 -11.31 7.25 -9.85
N LEU A 348 -10.56 6.62 -10.78
CA LEU A 348 -9.39 7.25 -11.40
C LEU A 348 -9.68 7.84 -12.78
N GLN A 349 -10.41 7.15 -13.66
CA GLN A 349 -10.73 7.67 -15.00
C GLN A 349 -11.98 8.55 -15.03
N GLU A 350 -12.76 8.57 -13.95
CA GLU A 350 -14.00 9.34 -13.81
C GLU A 350 -14.96 9.14 -15.00
N LEU A 351 -15.14 7.88 -15.39
CA LEU A 351 -16.06 7.48 -16.45
C LEU A 351 -17.50 7.38 -15.94
N GLU A 352 -18.44 7.74 -16.80
CA GLU A 352 -19.87 7.54 -16.53
C GLU A 352 -20.25 6.06 -16.65
N PHE A 353 -21.28 5.64 -15.91
CA PHE A 353 -21.80 4.27 -15.95
C PHE A 353 -22.08 3.78 -17.38
N SER A 354 -22.67 4.61 -18.24
CA SER A 354 -22.95 4.28 -19.65
C SER A 354 -21.69 3.93 -20.45
N SER A 355 -20.56 4.56 -20.13
CA SER A 355 -19.27 4.27 -20.79
C SER A 355 -18.67 2.97 -20.28
N ILE A 356 -18.81 2.69 -18.99
CA ILE A 356 -18.35 1.45 -18.34
C ILE A 356 -19.14 0.25 -18.87
N GLU A 357 -20.46 0.38 -19.01
CA GLU A 357 -21.34 -0.65 -19.61
C GLU A 357 -20.85 -1.05 -21.01
N ARG A 358 -20.51 -0.06 -21.85
CA ARG A 358 -20.01 -0.31 -23.21
C ARG A 358 -18.64 -0.96 -23.22
N GLN A 359 -17.71 -0.51 -22.36
CA GLN A 359 -16.33 -1.02 -22.35
C GLN A 359 -16.22 -2.41 -21.72
N MET A 360 -16.93 -2.64 -20.62
CA MET A 360 -16.85 -3.90 -19.86
C MET A 360 -17.89 -4.94 -20.31
N GLN A 361 -18.88 -4.55 -21.12
CA GLN A 361 -20.01 -5.41 -21.55
C GLN A 361 -20.77 -6.00 -20.34
N LEU A 362 -20.94 -5.20 -19.28
CA LEU A 362 -21.67 -5.58 -18.06
C LEU A 362 -22.98 -4.81 -17.97
N GLU A 363 -23.99 -5.44 -17.40
CA GLU A 363 -25.27 -4.78 -17.12
C GLU A 363 -25.15 -3.81 -15.93
N ARG A 364 -25.89 -2.69 -15.96
CA ARG A 364 -25.88 -1.67 -14.92
C ARG A 364 -26.06 -2.22 -13.50
N GLY A 365 -27.00 -3.14 -13.33
CA GLY A 365 -27.28 -3.78 -12.04
C GLY A 365 -26.07 -4.56 -11.50
N GLN A 366 -25.33 -5.22 -12.38
CA GLN A 366 -24.11 -5.94 -12.00
C GLN A 366 -23.01 -4.96 -11.56
N ILE A 367 -22.83 -3.85 -12.27
CA ILE A 367 -21.85 -2.81 -11.90
C ILE A 367 -22.15 -2.26 -10.50
N HIS A 368 -23.41 -1.90 -10.22
CA HIS A 368 -23.82 -1.44 -8.88
C HIS A 368 -23.59 -2.52 -7.81
N SER A 369 -23.91 -3.79 -8.10
CA SER A 369 -23.69 -4.89 -7.14
C SER A 369 -22.20 -5.11 -6.82
N LEU A 370 -21.33 -4.98 -7.82
CA LEU A 370 -19.89 -5.13 -7.66
C LEU A 370 -19.30 -3.94 -6.89
N LEU A 371 -19.79 -2.74 -7.17
CA LEU A 371 -19.42 -1.51 -6.49
C LEU A 371 -19.81 -1.54 -5.02
N LEU A 372 -21.03 -2.00 -4.70
CA LEU A 372 -21.48 -2.22 -3.33
C LEU A 372 -20.55 -3.18 -2.59
N LYS A 373 -20.17 -4.30 -3.22
CA LYS A 373 -19.21 -5.25 -2.64
C LYS A 373 -17.84 -4.59 -2.39
N VAL A 374 -17.32 -3.81 -3.34
CA VAL A 374 -16.06 -3.08 -3.16
C VAL A 374 -16.14 -2.13 -1.97
N THR A 375 -17.19 -1.31 -1.90
CA THR A 375 -17.37 -0.37 -0.78
C THR A 375 -17.55 -1.10 0.55
N GLN A 376 -18.21 -2.26 0.58
CA GLN A 376 -18.31 -3.09 1.78
C GLN A 376 -16.96 -3.62 2.26
N GLU A 377 -16.10 -4.11 1.35
CA GLU A 377 -14.75 -4.57 1.71
C GLU A 377 -13.89 -3.40 2.23
N LEU A 378 -13.93 -2.25 1.55
CA LEU A 378 -13.20 -1.04 1.97
C LEU A 378 -13.70 -0.53 3.33
N TYR A 379 -15.01 -0.46 3.54
CA TYR A 379 -15.62 -0.04 4.80
C TYR A 379 -15.26 -0.99 5.95
N ARG A 380 -15.32 -2.32 5.72
CA ARG A 380 -14.93 -3.31 6.74
C ARG A 380 -13.48 -3.14 7.18
N TYR A 381 -12.57 -2.88 6.23
CA TYR A 381 -11.18 -2.61 6.55
C TYR A 381 -11.03 -1.32 7.37
N LEU A 382 -11.58 -0.19 6.89
CA LEU A 382 -11.49 1.11 7.56
C LEU A 382 -12.11 1.08 8.98
N ASN A 383 -13.27 0.45 9.14
CA ASN A 383 -13.92 0.30 10.42
C ASN A 383 -13.13 -0.61 11.37
N GLY A 384 -12.43 -1.62 10.84
CA GLY A 384 -11.53 -2.47 11.61
C GLY A 384 -10.34 -1.70 12.18
N ILE A 385 -9.72 -0.81 11.40
CA ILE A 385 -8.63 0.03 11.90
C ILE A 385 -9.17 1.06 12.92
N ALA A 386 -10.29 1.72 12.61
CA ALA A 386 -10.89 2.69 13.52
C ALA A 386 -11.29 2.07 14.88
N ALA A 387 -11.87 0.85 14.87
CA ALA A 387 -12.17 0.13 16.10
C ALA A 387 -10.90 -0.24 16.90
N GLY A 388 -9.84 -0.66 16.20
CA GLY A 388 -8.54 -0.99 16.82
C GLY A 388 -7.81 0.19 17.47
N GLU A 389 -8.10 1.44 17.07
CA GLU A 389 -7.59 2.65 17.74
C GLU A 389 -8.51 3.16 18.85
N ILE A 390 -9.81 2.88 18.78
CA ILE A 390 -10.76 3.23 19.85
C ILE A 390 -10.55 2.33 21.08
N GLU A 391 -10.31 1.03 20.90
CA GLU A 391 -10.07 0.09 22.01
C GLU A 391 -8.96 0.53 23.00
N PRO A 392 -7.79 1.02 22.57
CA PRO A 392 -6.75 1.52 23.48
C PRO A 392 -6.98 2.95 24.00
N SER A 393 -7.86 3.75 23.38
CA SER A 393 -8.15 5.13 23.78
C SER A 393 -9.38 5.27 24.67
N LEU A 394 -10.18 4.21 24.84
CA LEU A 394 -11.25 4.16 25.84
C LEU A 394 -10.63 4.18 27.24
N PRO A 395 -11.09 5.06 28.15
CA PRO A 395 -10.64 5.06 29.52
C PRO A 395 -11.07 3.74 30.19
N LEU A 396 -10.11 2.82 30.35
CA LEU A 396 -10.28 1.65 31.20
C LEU A 396 -10.54 2.17 32.62
N LEU A 397 -11.76 1.98 33.13
CA LEU A 397 -12.01 2.15 34.55
C LEU A 397 -11.01 1.25 35.29
N LYS A 398 -10.14 1.83 36.12
CA LYS A 398 -9.23 1.05 36.97
C LYS A 398 -10.07 0.02 37.71
N GLU A 399 -9.90 -1.24 37.34
CA GLU A 399 -10.47 -2.34 38.09
C GLU A 399 -9.87 -2.25 39.50
N ARG A 400 -10.70 -1.88 40.48
CA ARG A 400 -10.28 -1.86 41.88
C ARG A 400 -10.03 -3.32 42.23
N VAL A 401 -8.77 -3.74 42.19
CA VAL A 401 -8.32 -4.98 42.80
C VAL A 401 -8.72 -4.88 44.28
N LEU A 402 -9.74 -5.62 44.68
CA LEU A 402 -10.11 -5.78 46.08
C LEU A 402 -9.03 -6.66 46.69
N GLU A 403 -7.91 -6.06 47.08
CA GLU A 403 -6.91 -6.75 47.89
C GLU A 403 -7.57 -7.08 49.24
N PRO A 404 -7.65 -8.37 49.63
CA PRO A 404 -8.17 -8.73 50.93
C PRO A 404 -7.29 -8.05 51.99
N HIS A 405 -7.92 -7.31 52.90
CA HIS A 405 -7.23 -6.62 53.99
C HIS A 405 -6.33 -7.62 54.71
N SER A 406 -5.05 -7.27 54.90
CA SER A 406 -4.04 -8.16 55.52
C SER A 406 -4.30 -8.45 57.00
N VAL A 407 -5.25 -7.74 57.61
CA VAL A 407 -5.62 -7.86 59.02
C VAL A 407 -6.97 -8.54 59.10
N SER A 408 -7.05 -9.60 59.90
CA SER A 408 -8.33 -10.28 60.12
C SER A 408 -9.28 -9.36 60.90
N VAL A 409 -10.59 -9.46 60.62
CA VAL A 409 -11.62 -8.68 61.35
C VAL A 409 -11.51 -8.88 62.87
N ASP A 410 -11.10 -10.07 63.30
CA ASP A 410 -10.91 -10.40 64.72
C ASP A 410 -9.68 -9.72 65.35
N GLU A 411 -8.64 -9.41 64.57
CA GLU A 411 -7.49 -8.63 65.04
C GLU A 411 -7.83 -7.15 65.16
N ASP A 412 -8.56 -6.60 64.19
CA ASP A 412 -8.99 -5.20 64.18
C ASP A 412 -9.97 -4.91 65.34
N LEU A 413 -10.91 -5.82 65.60
CA LEU A 413 -11.79 -5.76 66.76
C LEU A 413 -11.02 -5.84 68.09
N ARG A 414 -9.97 -6.66 68.15
CA ARG A 414 -9.11 -6.77 69.36
C ARG A 414 -8.25 -5.53 69.57
N GLU A 415 -7.76 -4.92 68.50
CA GLU A 415 -7.03 -3.66 68.59
C GLU A 415 -7.94 -2.51 69.01
N GLY A 416 -9.14 -2.42 68.44
CA GLY A 416 -10.19 -1.49 68.86
C GLY A 416 -10.57 -1.66 70.33
N ALA A 417 -10.77 -2.90 70.79
CA ALA A 417 -11.04 -3.18 72.20
C ALA A 417 -9.89 -2.73 73.13
N LYS A 418 -8.63 -2.98 72.75
CA LYS A 418 -7.46 -2.52 73.50
C LYS A 418 -7.34 -0.99 73.52
N GLN A 419 -7.72 -0.30 72.44
CA GLN A 419 -7.74 1.16 72.41
C GLN A 419 -8.81 1.74 73.33
N VAL A 420 -10.02 1.16 73.33
CA VAL A 420 -11.11 1.55 74.23
C VAL A 420 -10.75 1.28 75.70
N GLU A 421 -10.17 0.11 76.01
CA GLU A 421 -9.71 -0.18 77.38
C GLU A 421 -8.61 0.78 77.83
N LYS A 422 -7.68 1.17 76.95
CA LYS A 422 -6.66 2.17 77.25
C LYS A 422 -7.28 3.56 77.45
N GLN A 423 -8.30 3.93 76.67
CA GLN A 423 -9.05 5.18 76.87
C GLN A 423 -9.80 5.16 78.19
N MET A 424 -10.57 4.10 78.49
CA MET A 424 -11.26 3.94 79.77
C MET A 424 -10.30 3.92 80.97
N ARG A 425 -9.12 3.31 80.85
CA ARG A 425 -8.08 3.36 81.89
C ARG A 425 -7.46 4.75 82.03
N LYS A 426 -7.32 5.50 80.94
CA LYS A 426 -6.86 6.91 80.98
C LYS A 426 -7.92 7.81 81.59
N GLU A 427 -9.19 7.62 81.28
CA GLU A 427 -10.32 8.35 81.84
C GLU A 427 -10.51 8.02 83.33
N LYS A 428 -10.45 6.75 83.73
CA LYS A 428 -10.43 6.35 85.16
C LYS A 428 -9.22 6.86 85.94
N LYS A 429 -8.08 7.14 85.28
CA LYS A 429 -6.89 7.74 85.93
C LYS A 429 -6.88 9.27 85.90
N LYS A 430 -7.67 9.92 85.03
CA LYS A 430 -7.77 11.39 84.92
C LYS A 430 -9.02 11.98 85.56
N GLY A 431 -10.04 11.17 85.84
CA GLY A 431 -11.25 11.61 86.54
C GLY A 431 -11.17 11.30 88.03
N SER A 432 -11.09 12.35 88.85
CA SER A 432 -11.43 12.30 90.26
C SER A 432 -12.90 11.87 90.38
N ILE A 433 -13.16 10.60 90.69
CA ILE A 433 -14.51 10.11 90.96
C ILE A 433 -14.83 10.51 92.40
N ASP A 434 -15.22 11.76 92.61
CA ASP A 434 -15.87 12.19 93.85
C ASP A 434 -16.60 13.54 93.63
N SER A 435 -17.85 13.48 93.16
CA SER A 435 -18.84 14.54 93.36
C SER A 435 -20.25 14.16 92.88
N GLU A 436 -20.41 13.24 91.93
CA GLU A 436 -21.74 12.91 91.36
C GLU A 436 -22.29 11.52 91.74
N LEU A 437 -21.60 10.76 92.60
CA LEU A 437 -22.08 9.47 93.13
C LEU A 437 -22.72 9.57 94.52
N GLN A 438 -22.78 10.76 95.14
CA GLN A 438 -23.53 10.98 96.38
C GLN A 438 -25.05 11.15 96.17
N GLN A 439 -25.49 11.32 94.92
CA GLN A 439 -26.92 11.45 94.55
C GLN A 439 -27.60 10.11 94.17
N TYR A 440 -26.88 9.00 94.26
CA TYR A 440 -27.40 7.62 94.08
C TYR A 440 -27.14 6.73 95.29
N VAL A 441 -27.06 7.32 96.49
CA VAL A 441 -27.22 6.54 97.73
C VAL A 441 -28.69 6.11 97.79
N ILE A 442 -28.97 4.90 97.31
CA ILE A 442 -30.24 4.22 97.55
C ILE A 442 -30.30 3.99 99.06
N GLY A 443 -31.19 4.72 99.75
CA GLY A 443 -31.46 4.49 101.16
C GLY A 443 -31.95 3.05 101.36
N ASP A 444 -31.55 2.45 102.50
CA ASP A 444 -31.70 1.05 102.91
C ASP A 444 -33.14 0.47 102.95
N LYS A 445 -34.13 1.09 102.28
CA LYS A 445 -35.53 0.65 102.26
C LYS A 445 -35.99 -0.05 100.98
N GLU A 446 -35.17 -0.11 99.93
CA GLU A 446 -35.47 -0.92 98.72
C GLU A 446 -34.58 -2.17 98.59
N ALA A 447 -33.56 -2.32 99.45
CA ALA A 447 -32.73 -3.51 99.55
C ALA A 447 -33.45 -4.69 100.26
N GLU A 448 -34.49 -4.43 101.06
CA GLU A 448 -35.31 -5.48 101.70
C GLU A 448 -36.33 -6.14 100.75
N ALA A 449 -36.64 -5.54 99.59
CA ALA A 449 -37.55 -6.12 98.59
C ALA A 449 -36.85 -7.08 97.60
N LEU A 450 -35.52 -7.01 97.48
CA LEU A 450 -34.71 -7.86 96.60
C LEU A 450 -34.16 -9.12 97.29
N GLN A 451 -34.09 -9.16 98.63
CA GLN A 451 -33.67 -10.36 99.37
C GLN A 451 -34.74 -11.46 99.47
N ASN A 452 -36.02 -11.15 99.19
CA ASN A 452 -37.14 -12.10 99.34
C ASN A 452 -37.74 -12.64 98.02
N SER A 453 -37.10 -12.43 96.88
CA SER A 453 -37.53 -13.07 95.61
C SER A 453 -36.54 -14.15 95.17
N LYS A 454 -36.92 -15.42 95.38
CA LYS A 454 -36.17 -16.56 94.85
C LYS A 454 -36.22 -16.55 93.33
N MET A 455 -35.03 -16.50 92.70
CA MET A 455 -34.86 -16.71 91.25
C MET A 455 -35.40 -18.08 90.85
N SER A 456 -36.37 -18.11 89.93
CA SER A 456 -36.69 -19.29 89.13
C SER A 456 -36.32 -19.05 87.66
N SER A 457 -35.96 -20.11 86.96
CA SER A 457 -35.10 -20.17 85.77
C SER A 457 -35.71 -19.68 84.45
N SER A 458 -36.45 -18.57 84.44
CA SER A 458 -36.90 -17.90 83.21
C SER A 458 -36.74 -16.38 83.19
N GLY A 459 -36.07 -15.79 84.19
CA GLY A 459 -35.25 -14.59 84.01
C GLY A 459 -35.90 -13.29 83.55
N ILE A 460 -37.18 -13.01 83.85
CA ILE A 460 -37.78 -11.70 83.59
C ILE A 460 -38.60 -11.22 84.80
N VAL A 461 -38.27 -10.04 85.32
CA VAL A 461 -39.06 -9.31 86.33
C VAL A 461 -39.42 -7.95 85.74
N SER A 462 -40.72 -7.63 85.63
CA SER A 462 -41.20 -6.34 85.13
C SER A 462 -41.58 -5.41 86.28
N VAL A 463 -41.09 -4.17 86.28
CA VAL A 463 -41.50 -3.13 87.23
C VAL A 463 -42.19 -1.99 86.45
N LYS A 464 -43.41 -1.61 86.84
CA LYS A 464 -44.21 -0.55 86.21
C LYS A 464 -43.77 0.84 86.68
N SER A 465 -43.61 1.79 85.75
CA SER A 465 -43.43 3.21 86.07
C SER A 465 -44.68 4.03 85.74
N THR A 466 -45.03 4.95 86.66
CA THR A 466 -46.18 5.85 86.60
C THR A 466 -45.80 7.23 86.06
N LYS A 467 -46.64 7.78 85.16
CA LYS A 467 -46.53 9.10 84.50
C LYS A 467 -46.68 10.29 85.45
N LEU A 468 -46.09 11.43 85.06
CA LEU A 468 -46.49 12.79 85.49
C LEU A 468 -46.63 13.71 84.25
N GLU A 469 -47.70 14.51 84.24
CA GLU A 469 -48.15 15.43 83.17
C GLU A 469 -48.00 16.91 83.55
N ASN A 470 -48.08 17.77 82.51
CA ASN A 470 -48.39 19.23 82.44
C ASN A 470 -47.24 20.25 82.59
N GLN A 471 -47.18 21.39 81.88
CA GLN A 471 -47.84 21.96 80.66
C GLN A 471 -47.13 23.30 80.31
N ASN A 472 -47.44 23.86 79.12
CA ASN A 472 -47.09 25.16 78.49
C ASN A 472 -46.07 25.01 77.34
N GLY A 473 -46.34 25.31 76.07
CA GLY A 473 -47.48 25.92 75.38
C GLY A 473 -46.93 26.76 74.24
N PHE A 474 -47.05 26.32 72.98
CA PHE A 474 -47.08 27.16 71.77
C PHE A 474 -47.47 26.28 70.57
N ASP A 475 -48.44 26.75 69.79
CA ASP A 475 -49.11 26.00 68.74
C ASP A 475 -48.98 26.71 67.38
N LYS A 476 -49.17 25.93 66.31
CA LYS A 476 -49.22 26.23 64.86
C LYS A 476 -47.89 26.25 64.06
N SER A 477 -47.68 25.21 63.26
CA SER A 477 -48.23 25.18 61.89
C SER A 477 -47.82 23.92 61.12
N THR A 478 -48.67 23.57 60.16
CA THR A 478 -48.78 22.34 59.38
C THR A 478 -47.83 22.29 58.18
N LYS A 479 -47.29 21.09 57.86
CA LYS A 479 -47.44 20.44 56.53
C LYS A 479 -46.83 19.01 56.48
N LYS A 480 -47.75 18.06 56.26
CA LYS A 480 -47.63 16.69 55.70
C LYS A 480 -46.75 16.64 54.43
N ARG A 481 -46.10 15.56 53.98
CA ARG A 481 -46.45 14.11 53.84
C ARG A 481 -45.14 13.38 53.43
N SER A 482 -44.62 12.42 54.19
CA SER A 482 -44.77 10.95 54.12
C SER A 482 -44.28 10.24 52.84
N ASN A 483 -43.18 9.48 53.05
CA ASN A 483 -42.64 8.36 52.26
C ASN A 483 -43.68 7.27 51.97
N ASP A 484 -43.45 6.51 50.90
CA ASP A 484 -43.86 5.10 50.81
C ASP A 484 -42.70 4.21 50.35
N LYS A 485 -42.62 3.04 50.97
CA LYS A 485 -41.55 2.04 50.94
C LYS A 485 -41.97 0.80 50.13
N HIS A 486 -40.99 0.25 49.42
CA HIS A 486 -40.60 -1.17 49.30
C HIS A 486 -41.44 -2.27 48.60
N SER A 487 -40.61 -3.18 48.05
CA SER A 487 -40.77 -4.64 47.83
C SER A 487 -41.62 -5.06 46.63
N SER A 488 -41.09 -5.69 45.57
CA SER A 488 -40.29 -6.93 45.40
C SER A 488 -41.08 -8.25 45.49
N SER A 489 -41.15 -8.88 44.31
CA SER A 489 -41.05 -10.33 44.04
C SER A 489 -42.23 -11.26 44.39
N SER A 490 -42.89 -11.78 43.34
CA SER A 490 -42.60 -13.10 42.73
C SER A 490 -43.85 -13.94 42.41
N LYS A 491 -43.80 -14.56 41.21
CA LYS A 491 -44.49 -15.78 40.74
C LYS A 491 -46.03 -15.74 40.68
N SER A 492 -46.72 -16.35 39.73
CA SER A 492 -46.39 -17.07 38.49
C SER A 492 -47.72 -17.46 37.82
N LYS A 493 -47.72 -17.50 36.49
CA LYS A 493 -48.45 -18.45 35.62
C LYS A 493 -49.99 -18.53 35.70
N SER A 494 -50.56 -18.08 34.59
CA SER A 494 -51.26 -18.90 33.59
C SER A 494 -52.79 -18.87 33.51
N SER A 495 -53.20 -18.50 32.30
CA SER A 495 -54.19 -19.16 31.46
C SER A 495 -55.66 -18.80 31.59
N LYS A 496 -56.26 -18.66 30.39
CA LYS A 496 -57.67 -18.83 30.01
C LYS A 496 -58.62 -17.74 30.53
N LYS A 497 -59.67 -17.36 29.81
CA LYS A 497 -60.14 -17.45 28.41
C LYS A 497 -61.48 -16.70 28.47
N ARG A 498 -61.86 -16.07 27.36
CA ARG A 498 -63.24 -15.83 26.91
C ARG A 498 -64.10 -14.71 27.55
N ARG A 499 -64.51 -13.84 26.61
CA ARG A 499 -65.88 -13.40 26.26
C ARG A 499 -66.64 -12.53 27.27
N ALA A 500 -66.99 -11.33 26.83
CA ALA A 500 -68.26 -11.12 26.13
C ALA A 500 -67.98 -10.31 24.87
#